data_AF-A0A7J9GRA6-F1
#
_entry.id   AF-A0A7J9GRA6-F1
#
_cell.length_a   1.000
_cell.length_b   1.000
_cell.length_c   1.000
_cell.angle_alpha   90.00
_cell.angle_beta   90.00
_cell.angle_gamma   90.00
#
_symmetry.space_group_name_H-M   'P 1'
#
loop_
_entity.id
_entity.type
_entity.pdbx_description
1 polymer ?
#
loop_
_entity_poly.entity_id
_entity_poly.type
_entity_poly.pdbx_seq_one_letter_code
_entity_poly.pdbx_strand_id
1 'polypeptide(L)'
;MASRNGWKELVLPCIAMVAVECSTVIATILIKAASVKGMSYFVFTAYCYILGTLVFLLLVSLFKRKSVLPQLKFPLFSRIFLIGLFGFSGQLCMYKGLQLSSPTLASAISNLTPAFTFILAVFFRFFIVFM
;
A
#
# COMPACT_ATOMS: atom_id res chain seq x y z
N MET A 1 -12.33 22.76 -24.95
CA MET A 1 -12.64 22.03 -23.70
C MET A 1 -11.60 20.95 -23.33
N ALA A 2 -10.64 20.60 -24.21
CA ALA A 2 -9.61 19.58 -23.95
C ALA A 2 -8.46 20.03 -23.02
N SER A 3 -8.06 21.31 -23.04
CA SER A 3 -6.93 21.81 -22.23
C SER A 3 -7.20 21.76 -20.71
N ARG A 4 -8.43 22.00 -20.27
CA ARG A 4 -8.81 22.05 -18.84
C ARG A 4 -8.82 20.67 -18.17
N ASN A 5 -8.97 19.59 -18.94
CA ASN A 5 -8.92 18.22 -18.43
C ASN A 5 -7.47 17.72 -18.32
N GLY A 6 -6.58 18.11 -19.23
CA GLY A 6 -5.16 17.73 -19.15
C GLY A 6 -4.47 18.24 -17.87
N TRP A 7 -4.81 19.45 -17.42
CA TRP A 7 -4.30 19.98 -16.15
C TRP A 7 -4.82 19.21 -14.94
N LYS A 8 -6.06 18.71 -14.98
CA LYS A 8 -6.61 17.89 -13.90
C LYS A 8 -5.92 16.52 -13.84
N GLU A 9 -5.67 15.90 -14.99
CA GLU A 9 -4.97 14.61 -15.08
C GLU A 9 -3.50 14.70 -14.61
N LEU A 10 -2.87 15.88 -14.70
CA LEU A 10 -1.52 16.13 -14.18
C LEU A 10 -1.52 16.51 -12.69
N VAL A 11 -2.49 17.31 -12.25
CA VAL A 11 -2.55 17.82 -10.86
C VAL A 11 -3.09 16.75 -9.90
N LEU A 12 -4.02 15.91 -10.34
CA LEU A 12 -4.61 14.84 -9.53
C LEU A 12 -3.56 13.85 -8.97
N PRO A 13 -2.63 13.30 -9.77
CA PRO A 13 -1.57 12.43 -9.24
C PRO A 13 -0.60 13.17 -8.34
N CYS A 14 -0.31 14.47 -8.59
CA CYS A 14 0.52 15.27 -7.69
C CYS A 14 -0.15 15.45 -6.32
N ILE A 15 -1.44 15.79 -6.29
CA ILE A 15 -2.20 15.90 -5.04
C ILE A 15 -2.26 14.55 -4.33
N ALA A 16 -2.48 13.45 -5.07
CA ALA A 16 -2.50 12.11 -4.51
C ALA A 16 -1.13 11.73 -3.90
N MET A 17 -0.03 12.03 -4.59
CA MET A 17 1.31 11.78 -4.10
C MET A 17 1.61 12.57 -2.81
N VAL A 18 1.26 13.87 -2.78
CA VAL A 18 1.40 14.69 -1.57
C VAL A 18 0.55 14.13 -0.43
N ALA A 19 -0.68 13.71 -0.70
CA ALA A 19 -1.55 13.10 0.32
C ALA A 19 -0.97 11.78 0.86
N VAL A 20 -0.35 10.97 0.01
CA VAL A 20 0.33 9.72 0.41
C VAL A 20 1.53 10.05 1.29
N GLU A 21 2.42 10.96 0.88
CA GLU A 21 3.59 11.36 1.67
C GLU A 21 3.20 12.01 3.01
N CYS A 22 2.14 12.83 3.04
CA CYS A 22 1.62 13.35 4.31
C CYS A 22 1.12 12.21 5.20
N SER A 23 0.41 11.23 4.64
CA SER A 23 -0.09 10.08 5.40
C SER A 23 1.04 9.20 5.95
N THR A 24 2.12 8.98 5.19
CA THR A 24 3.29 8.20 5.64
C THR A 24 4.02 8.89 6.79
N VAL A 25 4.20 10.22 6.72
CA VAL A 25 4.79 11.02 7.81
C VAL A 25 3.92 10.96 9.07
N ILE A 26 2.61 11.19 8.94
CA ILE A 26 1.66 11.13 10.07
C ILE A 26 1.69 9.75 10.74
N ALA A 27 1.67 8.67 9.94
CA ALA A 27 1.73 7.31 10.46
C ALA A 27 3.03 7.04 11.24
N THR A 28 4.17 7.51 10.72
CA THR A 28 5.49 7.34 11.37
C THR A 28 5.55 8.07 12.71
N ILE A 29 4.95 9.27 12.80
CA ILE A 29 4.87 10.04 14.05
C ILE A 29 3.97 9.33 15.07
N LEU A 30 2.78 8.86 14.66
CA LEU A 30 1.85 8.13 15.53
C LEU A 30 2.48 6.86 16.10
N ILE A 31 3.17 6.10 15.24
CA ILE A 31 3.91 4.90 15.65
C ILE A 31 4.98 5.27 16.67
N LYS A 32 5.82 6.28 16.39
CA LYS A 32 6.86 6.73 17.34
C LYS A 32 6.24 7.14 18.68
N ALA A 33 5.15 7.90 18.66
CA ALA A 33 4.44 8.31 19.87
C ALA A 33 3.88 7.11 20.66
N ALA A 34 3.37 6.07 19.97
CA ALA A 34 2.89 4.84 20.59
C ALA A 34 4.04 3.99 21.15
N SER A 35 5.18 3.93 20.46
CA SER A 35 6.37 3.21 20.93
C SER A 35 7.00 3.83 22.18
N VAL A 36 7.00 5.17 22.30
CA VAL A 36 7.45 5.86 23.53
C VAL A 36 6.57 5.48 24.74
N LYS A 37 5.30 5.15 24.52
CA LYS A 37 4.39 4.62 25.55
C LYS A 37 4.54 3.11 25.80
N GLY A 38 5.55 2.46 25.22
CA GLY A 38 5.82 1.02 25.39
C GLY A 38 4.94 0.09 24.56
N MET A 39 4.16 0.61 23.60
CA MET A 39 3.32 -0.22 22.75
C MET A 39 4.14 -0.90 21.64
N SER A 40 3.96 -2.21 21.48
CA SER A 40 4.57 -2.96 20.38
C SER A 40 4.01 -2.51 19.02
N TYR A 41 4.91 -2.26 18.08
CA TYR A 41 4.61 -1.83 16.71
C TYR A 41 3.57 -2.74 16.03
N PHE A 42 3.68 -4.05 16.25
CA PHE A 42 2.80 -5.05 15.65
C PHE A 42 1.34 -4.86 16.09
N VAL A 43 1.13 -4.58 17.38
CA VAL A 43 -0.21 -4.39 17.97
C VAL A 43 -0.83 -3.09 17.46
N PHE A 44 -0.04 -2.02 17.39
CA PHE A 44 -0.49 -0.74 16.83
C PHE A 44 -0.91 -0.89 15.37
N THR A 45 -0.12 -1.59 14.57
CA THR A 45 -0.40 -1.82 13.15
C THR A 45 -1.65 -2.66 12.94
N ALA A 46 -1.83 -3.72 13.73
CA ALA A 46 -3.05 -4.54 13.70
C ALA A 46 -4.30 -3.71 14.01
N TYR A 47 -4.24 -2.83 15.00
CA TYR A 47 -5.34 -1.93 15.35
C TYR A 47 -5.67 -0.96 14.22
N CYS A 48 -4.66 -0.35 13.59
CA CYS A 48 -4.86 0.50 12.42
C CYS A 48 -5.50 -0.24 11.24
N TYR A 49 -5.13 -1.49 10.97
CA TYR A 49 -5.76 -2.29 9.91
C TYR A 49 -7.23 -2.58 10.21
N ILE A 50 -7.58 -2.91 11.46
CA ILE A 50 -8.97 -3.15 11.88
C ILE A 50 -9.79 -1.86 11.78
N LEU A 51 -9.26 -0.74 12.26
CA LEU A 51 -9.93 0.54 12.10
C LEU A 51 -10.07 0.94 10.63
N GLY A 52 -9.03 0.73 9.82
CA GLY A 52 -9.04 1.00 8.39
C GLY A 52 -10.11 0.20 7.66
N THR A 53 -10.25 -1.10 7.95
CA THR A 53 -11.31 -1.92 7.37
C THR A 53 -12.69 -1.49 7.83
N LEU A 54 -12.86 -1.11 9.10
CA LEU A 54 -14.12 -0.59 9.63
C LEU A 54 -14.52 0.73 8.97
N VAL A 55 -13.60 1.68 8.85
CA VAL A 55 -13.83 2.97 8.19
C VAL A 55 -14.12 2.77 6.71
N PHE A 56 -13.39 1.90 6.02
CA PHE A 56 -13.64 1.58 4.62
C PHE A 56 -15.02 0.95 4.44
N LEU A 57 -15.40 0.00 5.30
CA LEU A 57 -16.71 -0.64 5.28
C LEU A 57 -17.83 0.38 5.54
N LEU A 58 -17.63 1.29 6.49
CA LEU A 58 -18.56 2.39 6.77
C LEU A 58 -18.69 3.31 5.55
N LEU A 59 -17.58 3.70 4.94
CA LEU A 59 -17.56 4.57 3.76
C LEU A 59 -18.27 3.92 2.58
N VAL A 60 -18.05 2.62 2.34
CA VAL A 60 -18.76 1.84 1.31
C VAL A 60 -20.26 1.75 1.61
N SER A 61 -20.63 1.59 2.88
CA SER A 61 -22.03 1.55 3.31
C SER A 61 -22.73 2.91 3.15
N LEU A 62 -22.03 4.02 3.44
CA LEU A 62 -22.55 5.38 3.28
C LEU A 62 -22.63 5.78 1.80
N PHE A 63 -21.62 5.46 1.00
CA PHE A 63 -21.60 5.66 -0.45
C PHE A 63 -22.34 4.54 -1.19
N LYS A 64 -23.54 4.13 -0.74
CA LYS A 64 -24.39 3.12 -1.41
C LYS A 64 -24.38 3.33 -2.92
N ARG A 65 -23.53 2.58 -3.61
CA ARG A 65 -23.36 2.70 -5.06
C ARG A 65 -24.60 2.06 -5.66
N LYS A 66 -25.34 2.81 -6.50
CA LYS A 66 -26.38 2.26 -7.39
C LYS A 66 -25.85 1.20 -8.38
N SER A 67 -24.55 0.95 -8.39
CA SER A 67 -23.90 -0.03 -9.26
C SER A 67 -23.79 -1.35 -8.51
N VAL A 68 -24.39 -2.39 -9.08
CA VAL A 68 -24.26 -3.79 -8.66
C VAL A 68 -22.78 -4.08 -8.42
N LEU A 69 -22.43 -4.41 -7.17
CA LEU A 69 -21.07 -4.78 -6.80
C LEU A 69 -20.68 -5.97 -7.70
N PRO A 70 -19.58 -5.89 -8.49
CA PRO A 70 -19.20 -6.97 -9.36
C PRO A 70 -19.07 -8.23 -8.50
N GLN A 71 -19.82 -9.28 -8.84
CA GLN A 71 -19.84 -10.52 -8.08
C GLN A 71 -18.40 -10.97 -7.84
N LEU A 72 -18.00 -11.08 -6.57
CA LEU A 72 -16.67 -11.51 -6.17
C LEU A 72 -16.47 -12.97 -6.60
N LYS A 73 -16.00 -13.17 -7.83
CA LYS A 73 -15.66 -14.49 -8.35
C LYS A 73 -14.52 -15.06 -7.50
N PHE A 74 -14.59 -16.34 -7.15
CA PHE A 74 -13.54 -17.07 -6.42
C PHE A 74 -12.09 -16.79 -6.91
N PRO A 75 -11.79 -16.75 -8.22
CA PRO A 75 -10.44 -16.41 -8.69
C PRO A 75 -10.01 -14.97 -8.37
N LEU A 76 -10.93 -14.00 -8.33
CA LEU A 76 -10.62 -12.62 -7.95
C LEU A 76 -10.31 -12.53 -6.45
N PHE A 77 -11.10 -13.21 -5.63
CA PHE A 77 -10.87 -13.27 -4.19
C PHE A 77 -9.50 -13.89 -3.87
N SER A 78 -9.16 -15.02 -4.49
CA SER A 78 -7.86 -15.67 -4.30
C SER A 78 -6.69 -14.75 -4.68
N ARG A 79 -6.78 -14.02 -5.81
CA ARG A 79 -5.74 -13.06 -6.21
C ARG A 79 -5.57 -11.93 -5.20
N ILE A 80 -6.67 -11.34 -4.73
CA ILE A 80 -6.63 -10.27 -3.71
C ILE A 80 -6.03 -10.80 -2.41
N PHE A 81 -6.41 -12.02 -2.01
CA PHE A 81 -5.87 -12.67 -0.82
C PHE A 81 -4.36 -12.92 -0.93
N LEU A 82 -3.88 -13.43 -2.06
CA LEU A 82 -2.45 -13.65 -2.29
C LEU A 82 -1.65 -12.34 -2.27
N ILE A 83 -2.17 -11.28 -2.87
CA ILE A 83 -1.53 -9.94 -2.84
C ILE A 83 -1.45 -9.43 -1.39
N GLY A 84 -2.54 -9.57 -0.61
CA GLY A 84 -2.55 -9.20 0.80
C GLY A 84 -1.57 -10.00 1.65
N LEU A 85 -1.50 -11.32 1.44
CA LEU A 85 -0.58 -12.23 2.14
C LEU A 85 0.88 -11.85 1.86
N PHE A 86 1.22 -11.58 0.60
CA PHE A 86 2.56 -11.19 0.18
C PHE A 86 2.95 -9.80 0.71
N GLY A 87 1.99 -8.87 0.78
CA GLY A 87 2.20 -7.56 1.39
C GLY A 87 2.47 -7.65 2.89
N PHE A 88 1.68 -8.45 3.62
CA PHE A 88 1.84 -8.64 5.06
C PHE A 88 3.15 -9.37 5.41
N SER A 89 3.50 -10.41 4.65
CA SER A 89 4.78 -11.11 4.84
C SER A 89 5.98 -10.20 4.56
N GLY A 90 5.89 -9.34 3.54
CA GLY A 90 6.89 -8.32 3.24
C GLY A 90 7.08 -7.32 4.40
N GLN A 91 5.97 -6.85 5.00
CA GLN A 91 6.03 -5.99 6.19
C GLN A 91 6.67 -6.70 7.40
N LEU A 92 6.31 -7.95 7.67
CA LEU A 92 6.93 -8.74 8.73
C LEU A 92 8.44 -8.92 8.52
N CYS A 93 8.84 -9.22 7.28
CA CYS A 93 10.24 -9.32 6.89
C CYS A 93 10.96 -7.98 7.05
N MET A 94 10.34 -6.85 6.70
CA MET A 94 10.89 -5.52 6.95
C MET A 94 11.08 -5.23 8.44
N TYR A 95 10.13 -5.57 9.32
CA TYR A 95 10.29 -5.32 10.76
C TYR A 95 11.42 -6.14 11.38
N LYS A 96 11.53 -7.42 10.99
CA LYS A 96 12.66 -8.27 11.37
C LYS A 96 13.96 -7.77 10.75
N GLY A 97 13.92 -7.36 9.49
CA GLY A 97 15.02 -6.78 8.75
C GLY A 97 15.53 -5.51 9.40
N LEU A 98 14.67 -4.63 9.89
CA LEU A 98 15.08 -3.40 10.58
C LEU A 98 15.76 -3.67 11.93
N GLN A 99 15.41 -4.78 12.60
CA GLN A 99 16.10 -5.19 13.84
C GLN A 99 17.46 -5.83 13.57
N LEU A 100 17.63 -6.51 12.43
CA LEU A 100 18.89 -7.17 12.05
C LEU A 100 19.78 -6.32 11.13
N SER A 101 19.26 -5.25 10.54
CA SER A 101 19.89 -4.52 9.43
C SER A 101 20.04 -3.04 9.77
N SER A 102 21.17 -2.47 9.34
CA SER A 102 21.47 -1.06 9.54
C SER A 102 20.48 -0.17 8.76
N PRO A 103 20.12 1.03 9.26
CA PRO A 103 19.31 2.01 8.52
C PRO A 103 19.82 2.31 7.09
N THR A 104 21.11 2.12 6.83
CA THR A 104 21.71 2.23 5.48
C THR A 104 21.19 1.17 4.51
N LEU A 105 21.02 -0.08 4.95
CA LEU A 105 20.49 -1.18 4.13
C LEU A 105 19.01 -0.99 3.81
N ALA A 106 18.23 -0.52 4.80
CA ALA A 106 16.82 -0.16 4.57
C ALA A 106 16.69 0.94 3.50
N SER A 107 17.53 1.98 3.57
CA SER A 107 17.54 3.06 2.57
C SER A 107 17.97 2.56 1.19
N ALA A 108 18.95 1.67 1.10
CA ALA A 108 19.37 1.07 -0.17
C ALA A 108 18.24 0.24 -0.82
N ILE A 109 17.52 -0.57 -0.04
CA ILE A 109 16.39 -1.38 -0.52
C ILE A 109 15.25 -0.47 -1.03
N SER A 110 14.95 0.63 -0.35
CA SER A 110 13.95 1.60 -0.82
C SER A 110 14.31 2.19 -2.20
N ASN A 111 15.58 2.52 -2.44
CA ASN A 111 16.04 3.02 -3.74
C ASN A 111 16.05 1.96 -4.84
N LEU A 112 16.25 0.69 -4.47
CA LEU A 112 16.21 -0.46 -5.39
C LEU A 112 14.79 -0.89 -5.76
N THR A 113 13.79 -0.50 -4.96
CA THR A 113 12.39 -0.87 -5.17
C THR A 113 11.89 -0.54 -6.60
N PRO A 114 12.00 0.70 -7.11
CA PRO A 114 11.57 1.01 -8.48
C PRO A 114 12.36 0.24 -9.56
N ALA A 115 13.66 0.02 -9.36
CA ALA A 115 14.48 -0.75 -10.29
C ALA A 115 14.04 -2.22 -10.35
N PHE A 116 13.79 -2.84 -9.19
CA PHE A 116 13.29 -4.20 -9.09
C PHE A 116 11.90 -4.34 -9.72
N THR A 117 10.99 -3.40 -9.44
CA THR A 117 9.66 -3.38 -10.09
C THR A 117 9.76 -3.33 -11.61
N PHE A 118 10.69 -2.55 -12.18
CA PHE A 118 10.91 -2.50 -13.63
C PHE A 118 11.42 -3.84 -14.17
N ILE A 119 12.38 -4.47 -13.51
CA ILE A 119 12.91 -5.79 -13.90
C ILE A 119 11.78 -6.83 -13.91
N LEU A 120 10.97 -6.89 -12.84
CA LEU A 120 9.83 -7.81 -12.78
C LEU A 120 8.80 -7.51 -13.87
N ALA A 121 8.50 -6.23 -14.13
CA ALA A 121 7.57 -5.84 -15.17
C ALA A 121 8.04 -6.30 -16.57
N VAL A 122 9.34 -6.13 -16.88
CA VAL A 122 9.94 -6.61 -18.13
C VAL A 122 9.91 -8.14 -18.20
N PHE A 123 10.29 -8.82 -17.12
CA PHE A 123 10.29 -10.28 -17.05
C PHE A 123 8.89 -10.87 -17.26
N PHE A 124 7.87 -10.37 -16.56
CA PHE A 124 6.49 -10.83 -16.73
C PHE A 124 5.94 -10.49 -18.10
N ARG A 125 6.28 -9.33 -18.67
CA ARG A 125 5.88 -8.98 -20.03
C ARG A 125 6.48 -9.94 -21.05
N PHE A 126 7.75 -10.31 -20.90
CA PHE A 126 8.39 -11.30 -21.77
C PHE A 126 7.74 -12.68 -21.62
N PHE A 127 7.51 -13.10 -20.38
CA PHE A 127 6.86 -14.39 -20.07
C PHE A 127 5.44 -14.50 -20.65
N ILE A 128 4.65 -13.43 -20.61
CA ILE A 128 3.29 -13.38 -21.18
C ILE A 128 3.28 -13.30 -22.72
N VAL A 129 4.32 -12.72 -23.34
CA VAL A 129 4.43 -12.65 -24.81
C VAL A 129 4.90 -13.98 -25.41
N PHE A 130 5.60 -14.81 -24.64
CA PHE A 130 6.11 -16.11 -25.09
C PHE A 130 5.10 -17.28 -24.93
N MET A 131 4.00 -17.06 -24.19
CA MET A 131 2.93 -18.04 -23.97
C MET A 131 1.74 -17.78 -24.89
#